data_AF-A0A7S2JJN0-F1
#
_entry.id   AF-A0A7S2JJN0-F1
#
_cell.length_a   1.000
_cell.length_b   1.000
_cell.length_c   1.000
_cell.angle_alpha   90.00
_cell.angle_beta   90.00
_cell.angle_gamma   90.00
#
_symmetry.space_group_name_H-M   'P 1'
#
loop_
_entity.id
_entity.type
_entity.pdbx_description
1 polymer ?
#
loop_
_entity_poly.entity_id
_entity_poly.type
_entity_poly.pdbx_seq_one_letter_code
_entity_poly.pdbx_strand_id
1 'polypeptide(L)'
;PPPPAAYDCNAGFANWKAGWSEPKKQWCCTKMGRGCMPKPPPDPFNCAVGWLTWGTTWGAAKKAWCCKIHGKGCGTPAPVPTYDCNAGFANWQAGWSEPKKQWCCTKMGRGCMPKPPPDPFNCAINFLTWGTTWTAAKKAWCCKIHGKGCGTPAPVPTYDCNAGFANWQAGWSEPKK
;
A
#
# COMPACT_ATOMS: atom_id res chain seq x y z
N PRO A 1 14.17 20.04 -27.82
CA PRO A 1 14.56 18.71 -28.32
C PRO A 1 13.34 17.94 -28.86
N PRO A 2 13.37 17.42 -30.11
CA PRO A 2 12.27 16.61 -30.62
C PRO A 2 12.18 15.29 -29.83
N PRO A 3 10.98 14.70 -29.64
CA PRO A 3 10.85 13.43 -28.94
C PRO A 3 11.58 12.33 -29.73
N PRO A 4 12.30 11.38 -29.08
CA PRO A 4 12.89 10.27 -29.80
C PRO A 4 11.81 9.44 -30.47
N ALA A 5 12.14 8.90 -31.65
CA ALA A 5 11.32 7.97 -32.40
C ALA A 5 10.71 6.88 -31.50
N ALA A 6 9.42 6.58 -31.73
CA ALA A 6 8.60 5.65 -30.96
C ALA A 6 9.40 4.40 -30.54
N TYR A 7 9.53 4.17 -29.23
CA TYR A 7 10.22 3.00 -28.73
C TYR A 7 9.49 1.72 -29.17
N ASP A 8 10.19 0.80 -29.83
CA ASP A 8 9.64 -0.53 -30.09
C ASP A 8 9.61 -1.34 -28.77
N CYS A 9 8.41 -1.51 -28.23
CA CYS A 9 8.15 -2.22 -26.99
C CYS A 9 8.14 -3.75 -27.12
N ASN A 10 8.31 -4.29 -28.33
CA ASN A 10 8.48 -5.73 -28.56
C ASN A 10 9.97 -6.09 -28.65
N ALA A 11 10.80 -5.18 -29.18
CA ALA A 11 12.25 -5.38 -29.27
C ALA A 11 12.89 -5.58 -27.89
N GLY A 12 13.44 -6.78 -27.67
CA GLY A 12 14.10 -7.16 -26.41
C GLY A 12 13.12 -7.34 -25.25
N PHE A 13 11.82 -7.53 -25.50
CA PHE A 13 10.82 -7.66 -24.44
C PHE A 13 11.14 -8.81 -23.48
N ALA A 14 11.66 -9.95 -23.96
CA ALA A 14 12.00 -11.10 -23.09
C ALA A 14 12.95 -10.74 -21.93
N ASN A 15 13.88 -9.80 -22.16
CA ASN A 15 14.84 -9.33 -21.15
C ASN A 15 14.65 -7.84 -20.82
N TRP A 16 13.44 -7.30 -20.98
CA TRP A 16 13.17 -5.86 -20.87
C TRP A 16 13.65 -5.24 -19.55
N LYS A 17 13.58 -5.97 -18.43
CA LYS A 17 14.00 -5.48 -17.10
C LYS A 17 15.46 -5.06 -17.06
N ALA A 18 16.34 -5.83 -17.69
CA ALA A 18 17.78 -5.55 -17.74
C ALA A 18 18.19 -4.84 -19.04
N GLY A 19 17.53 -5.17 -20.16
CA GLY A 19 17.93 -4.72 -21.50
C GLY A 19 17.28 -3.43 -21.98
N TRP A 20 16.23 -2.93 -21.34
CA TRP A 20 15.66 -1.63 -21.71
C TRP A 20 16.25 -0.50 -20.87
N SER A 21 16.48 0.63 -21.55
CA SER A 21 16.77 1.90 -20.91
C SER A 21 15.55 2.39 -20.09
N GLU A 22 15.80 3.15 -19.04
CA GLU A 22 14.74 3.68 -18.17
C GLU A 22 13.65 4.48 -18.94
N PRO A 23 14.02 5.33 -19.93
CA PRO A 23 13.02 6.00 -20.77
C PRO A 23 12.17 5.03 -21.61
N LYS A 24 12.77 3.96 -22.16
CA LYS A 24 12.03 2.93 -22.92
C LYS A 24 11.07 2.16 -22.02
N LYS A 25 11.48 1.80 -20.80
CA LYS A 25 10.62 1.19 -19.78
C LYS A 25 9.42 2.06 -19.44
N GLN A 26 9.66 3.33 -19.14
CA GLN A 26 8.59 4.27 -18.79
C GLN A 26 7.65 4.52 -19.96
N TRP A 27 8.18 4.76 -21.17
CA TRP A 27 7.35 5.00 -22.35
C TRP A 27 6.52 3.78 -22.73
N CYS A 28 7.12 2.59 -22.79
CA CYS A 28 6.41 1.36 -23.12
C CYS A 28 5.39 0.96 -22.05
N CYS A 29 5.68 1.20 -20.78
CA CYS A 29 4.73 0.95 -19.71
C CYS A 29 3.55 1.92 -19.78
N THR A 30 3.79 3.22 -20.01
CA THR A 30 2.74 4.25 -20.02
C THR A 30 1.90 4.26 -21.30
N LYS A 31 2.50 4.00 -22.47
CA LYS A 31 1.82 4.08 -23.77
C LYS A 31 1.29 2.73 -24.27
N MET A 32 1.98 1.63 -23.96
CA MET A 32 1.68 0.30 -24.51
C MET A 32 1.38 -0.75 -23.43
N GLY A 33 1.43 -0.39 -22.14
CA GLY A 33 1.21 -1.33 -21.03
C GLY A 33 2.26 -2.46 -20.93
N ARG A 34 3.40 -2.32 -21.61
CA ARG A 34 4.46 -3.34 -21.69
C ARG A 34 5.67 -2.94 -20.86
N GLY A 35 6.21 -3.90 -20.11
CA GLY A 35 7.46 -3.71 -19.37
C GLY A 35 7.28 -2.78 -18.16
N CYS A 36 6.14 -2.88 -17.49
CA CYS A 36 5.92 -2.16 -16.24
C CYS A 36 6.65 -2.86 -15.10
N MET A 37 7.43 -2.10 -14.32
CA MET A 37 7.91 -2.61 -13.04
C MET A 37 6.70 -2.89 -12.14
N PRO A 38 6.70 -4.01 -11.39
CA PRO A 38 5.68 -4.22 -10.39
C PRO A 38 5.67 -3.02 -9.45
N LYS A 39 4.48 -2.51 -9.14
CA LYS A 39 4.36 -1.51 -8.07
C LYS A 39 4.98 -2.13 -6.82
N PRO A 40 5.86 -1.40 -6.10
CA PRO A 40 6.31 -1.84 -4.80
C PRO A 40 5.07 -2.19 -3.96
N PRO A 41 5.15 -3.23 -3.10
CA PRO A 41 4.10 -3.45 -2.13
C PRO A 41 3.89 -2.15 -1.33
N PRO A 42 2.64 -1.83 -0.96
CA PRO A 42 2.36 -0.64 -0.20
C PRO A 42 3.18 -0.63 1.08
N ASP A 43 3.71 0.55 1.42
CA ASP A 43 4.53 0.75 2.60
C ASP A 43 3.79 0.25 3.85
N PRO A 44 4.30 -0.79 4.55
CA PRO A 44 3.66 -1.32 5.75
C PRO A 44 3.62 -0.28 6.88
N PHE A 45 4.52 0.71 6.84
CA PHE A 45 4.52 1.83 7.76
C PHE A 45 4.55 3.16 7.01
N ASN A 46 3.55 4.01 7.27
CA ASN A 46 3.59 5.38 6.77
C ASN A 46 4.55 6.24 7.61
N CYS A 47 5.73 6.55 7.06
CA CYS A 47 6.77 7.37 7.71
C CYS A 47 6.44 8.87 7.82
N ALA A 48 5.34 9.35 7.24
CA ALA A 48 4.89 10.72 7.45
C ALA A 48 4.06 10.85 8.74
N VAL A 49 3.31 9.80 9.11
CA VAL A 49 2.42 9.85 10.28
C VAL A 49 3.23 9.89 11.57
N GLY A 50 3.02 10.93 12.37
CA GLY A 50 3.72 11.11 13.64
C GLY A 50 5.20 11.40 13.43
N TRP A 51 5.61 11.88 12.25
CA TRP A 51 7.00 12.22 11.95
C TRP A 51 7.56 13.21 12.97
N LEU A 52 6.85 14.27 13.32
CA LEU A 52 7.39 15.29 14.23
C LEU A 52 7.69 14.78 15.64
N THR A 53 6.99 13.74 16.07
CA THR A 53 7.17 13.11 17.37
C THR A 53 7.73 11.71 17.22
N TRP A 54 8.35 11.38 16.09
CA TRP A 54 8.73 10.01 15.73
C TRP A 54 9.61 9.36 16.81
N GLY A 55 10.46 10.17 17.44
CA GLY A 55 11.33 9.78 18.53
C GLY A 55 10.61 9.12 19.71
N THR A 56 9.44 9.63 20.06
CA THR A 56 8.65 9.15 21.19
C THR A 56 7.46 8.31 20.76
N THR A 57 6.90 8.56 19.57
CA THR A 57 5.63 7.96 19.13
C THR A 57 5.79 6.78 18.18
N TRP A 58 6.93 6.62 17.51
CA TRP A 58 7.15 5.44 16.67
C TRP A 58 7.69 4.27 17.49
N GLY A 59 7.05 3.11 17.33
CA GLY A 59 7.62 1.84 17.77
C GLY A 59 8.89 1.47 16.99
N ALA A 60 9.69 0.56 17.56
CA ALA A 60 10.99 0.16 17.01
C ALA A 60 10.91 -0.34 15.56
N ALA A 61 9.89 -1.14 15.21
CA ALA A 61 9.71 -1.65 13.86
C ALA A 61 9.49 -0.54 12.82
N LYS A 62 8.67 0.47 13.16
CA LYS A 62 8.42 1.62 12.28
C LYS A 62 9.68 2.47 12.11
N LYS A 63 10.43 2.73 13.20
CA LYS A 63 11.72 3.43 13.14
C LYS A 63 12.72 2.72 12.24
N ALA A 64 12.95 1.42 12.46
CA ALA A 64 13.88 0.62 11.69
C ALA A 64 13.50 0.57 10.20
N TRP A 65 12.22 0.34 9.90
CA TRP A 65 11.73 0.27 8.53
C TRP A 65 11.82 1.61 7.81
N CYS A 66 11.35 2.70 8.43
CA CYS A 66 11.43 4.04 7.86
C CYS A 66 12.87 4.51 7.68
N CYS A 67 13.77 4.12 8.59
CA CYS A 67 15.18 4.45 8.48
C CYS A 67 15.83 3.71 7.29
N LYS A 68 15.55 2.41 7.17
CA LYS A 68 16.10 1.56 6.09
C LYS A 68 15.58 1.94 4.70
N ILE A 69 14.28 2.18 4.57
CA ILE A 69 13.63 2.37 3.26
C ILE A 69 13.60 3.84 2.84
N HIS A 70 13.33 4.75 3.78
CA HIS A 70 13.08 6.17 3.49
C HIS A 70 14.15 7.11 4.06
N GLY A 71 15.17 6.59 4.76
CA GLY A 71 16.16 7.42 5.46
C GLY A 71 15.58 8.28 6.58
N LYS A 72 14.39 7.94 7.09
CA LYS A 72 13.64 8.73 8.08
C LYS A 72 13.58 8.02 9.43
N GLY A 73 13.82 8.76 10.51
CA GLY A 73 13.67 8.23 11.87
C GLY A 73 14.87 7.41 12.31
N CYS A 74 16.05 7.77 11.82
CA CYS A 74 17.33 7.25 12.25
C CYS A 74 17.91 8.14 13.37
N GLY A 75 18.56 7.54 14.36
CA GLY A 75 19.34 8.27 15.37
C GLY A 75 18.52 9.07 16.37
N THR A 76 19.05 10.23 16.78
CA THR A 76 18.40 11.08 17.78
C THR A 76 17.38 12.01 17.11
N PRO A 77 16.15 12.11 17.64
CA PRO A 77 15.14 13.02 17.11
C PRO A 77 15.58 14.47 17.23
N ALA A 78 15.35 15.26 16.17
CA ALA A 78 15.48 16.70 16.26
C ALA A 78 14.45 17.28 17.26
N PRO A 79 14.74 18.44 17.88
CA PRO A 79 13.77 19.15 18.70
C PRO A 79 12.48 19.40 17.91
N VAL A 80 11.33 19.19 18.55
CA VAL A 80 10.03 19.38 17.90
C VAL A 80 9.84 20.88 17.63
N PRO A 81 9.69 21.32 16.37
CA PRO A 81 9.41 22.72 16.09
C PRO A 81 8.05 23.11 16.67
N THR A 82 8.00 24.29 17.28
CA THR A 82 6.75 24.91 17.75
C THR A 82 6.01 25.49 16.55
N TYR A 83 4.73 25.11 16.39
CA TYR A 83 3.89 25.64 15.32
C TYR A 83 2.80 26.53 15.89
N ASP A 84 2.64 27.74 15.33
CA ASP A 84 1.47 28.57 15.60
C ASP A 84 0.27 28.08 14.77
N CYS A 85 -0.69 27.46 15.45
CA CYS A 85 -1.92 26.92 14.85
C CYS A 85 -2.99 27.96 14.52
N ASN A 86 -2.78 29.23 14.85
CA ASN A 86 -3.63 30.34 14.42
C ASN A 86 -3.14 30.92 13.09
N ALA A 87 -1.82 31.01 12.90
CA ALA A 87 -1.22 31.55 11.69
C ALA A 87 -1.67 30.80 10.43
N GLY A 88 -2.40 31.51 9.57
CA GLY A 88 -2.93 30.98 8.31
C GLY A 88 -4.01 29.91 8.50
N PHE A 89 -4.70 29.87 9.66
CA PHE A 89 -5.73 28.86 9.92
C PHE A 89 -6.87 28.89 8.89
N ALA A 90 -7.30 30.07 8.42
CA ALA A 90 -8.39 30.16 7.43
C ALA A 90 -8.14 29.35 6.15
N ASN A 91 -6.88 29.22 5.72
CA ASN A 91 -6.48 28.48 4.53
C ASN A 91 -5.59 27.27 4.87
N TRP A 92 -5.74 26.70 6.08
CA TRP A 92 -4.85 25.68 6.60
C TRP A 92 -4.71 24.45 5.68
N GLN A 93 -5.78 24.06 4.98
CA GLN A 93 -5.80 22.89 4.11
C GLN A 93 -4.78 22.98 2.96
N ALA A 94 -4.60 24.17 2.37
CA ALA A 94 -3.63 24.40 1.31
C ALA A 94 -2.34 25.03 1.84
N GLY A 95 -2.44 25.92 2.83
CA GLY A 95 -1.35 26.77 3.30
C GLY A 95 -0.48 26.16 4.39
N TRP A 96 -0.93 25.13 5.11
CA TRP A 96 -0.09 24.46 6.09
C TRP A 96 0.71 23.32 5.46
N SER A 97 1.97 23.24 5.86
CA SER A 97 2.76 22.04 5.63
C SER A 97 2.14 20.83 6.34
N GLU A 98 2.31 19.65 5.76
CA GLU A 98 1.80 18.40 6.35
C GLU A 98 2.22 18.20 7.82
N PRO A 99 3.47 18.51 8.22
CA PRO A 99 3.86 18.46 9.63
C PRO A 99 3.08 19.43 10.52
N LYS A 100 2.84 20.67 10.08
CA LYS A 100 2.06 21.66 10.85
C LYS A 100 0.62 21.20 11.05
N LYS A 101 -0.02 20.63 10.01
CA LYS A 101 -1.36 20.04 10.09
C LYS A 101 -1.43 18.95 11.14
N GLN A 102 -0.50 18.00 11.10
CA GLN A 102 -0.46 16.90 12.05
C GLN A 102 -0.21 17.38 13.48
N TRP A 103 0.72 18.32 13.68
CA TRP A 103 1.03 18.86 15.00
C TRP A 103 -0.16 19.62 15.59
N CYS A 104 -0.74 20.55 14.82
CA CYS A 104 -1.89 21.33 15.26
C CYS A 104 -3.12 20.47 15.51
N CYS A 105 -3.34 19.44 14.70
CA CYS A 105 -4.45 18.51 14.91
C CYS A 105 -4.25 17.70 16.20
N THR A 106 -3.05 17.16 16.44
CA THR A 106 -2.78 16.29 17.60
C THR A 106 -2.63 17.05 18.92
N LYS A 107 -2.04 18.24 18.92
CA LYS A 107 -1.77 19.04 20.13
C LYS A 107 -2.85 20.06 20.44
N MET A 108 -3.46 20.66 19.42
CA MET A 108 -4.40 21.78 19.57
C MET A 108 -5.81 21.46 19.03
N GLY A 109 -6.04 20.26 18.46
CA GLY A 109 -7.32 19.89 17.86
C GLY A 109 -7.70 20.71 16.61
N ARG A 110 -6.73 21.39 15.98
CA ARG A 110 -6.97 22.32 14.86
C ARG A 110 -6.38 21.82 13.55
N GLY A 111 -7.11 22.03 12.47
CA GLY A 111 -6.64 21.66 11.13
C GLY A 111 -6.54 20.14 10.95
N CYS A 112 -7.46 19.41 11.58
CA CYS A 112 -7.59 17.98 11.36
C CYS A 112 -8.26 17.73 10.02
N MET A 113 -7.65 16.88 9.19
CA MET A 113 -8.35 16.35 8.03
C MET A 113 -9.56 15.54 8.51
N PRO A 114 -10.74 15.69 7.88
CA PRO A 114 -11.86 14.81 8.18
C PRO A 114 -11.41 13.37 7.96
N LYS A 115 -11.69 12.49 8.92
CA LYS A 115 -11.51 11.06 8.68
C LYS A 115 -12.37 10.69 7.47
N PRO A 116 -11.87 9.88 6.53
CA PRO A 116 -12.75 9.26 5.55
C PRO A 116 -13.93 8.62 6.29
N PRO A 117 -15.15 8.72 5.76
CA PRO A 117 -16.28 8.02 6.35
C PRO A 117 -15.91 6.54 6.49
N PRO A 118 -16.34 5.88 7.58
CA PRO A 118 -16.02 4.48 7.78
C PRO A 118 -16.49 3.65 6.59
N ASP A 119 -15.68 2.66 6.24
CA ASP A 119 -15.97 1.76 5.13
C ASP A 119 -17.32 1.06 5.37
N PRO A 120 -18.33 1.26 4.51
CA PRO A 120 -19.63 0.61 4.68
C PRO A 120 -19.58 -0.91 4.52
N PHE A 121 -18.52 -1.44 3.89
CA PHE A 121 -18.33 -2.88 3.71
C PHE A 121 -16.92 -3.33 4.06
N ASN A 122 -16.79 -4.43 4.80
CA ASN A 122 -15.49 -5.07 5.03
C ASN A 122 -15.12 -6.02 3.87
N CYS A 123 -14.15 -5.63 3.05
CA CYS A 123 -13.68 -6.40 1.88
C CYS A 123 -12.82 -7.62 2.20
N ALA A 124 -12.51 -7.91 3.47
CA ALA A 124 -11.77 -9.09 3.87
C ALA A 124 -12.71 -10.27 4.19
N ILE A 125 -13.91 -9.99 4.70
CA ILE A 125 -14.88 -11.03 5.06
C ILE A 125 -15.32 -11.80 3.83
N ASN A 126 -15.15 -13.13 3.90
CA ASN A 126 -15.47 -14.08 2.83
C ASN A 126 -14.79 -13.74 1.51
N PHE A 127 -13.59 -13.14 1.55
CA PHE A 127 -12.86 -12.77 0.35
C PHE A 127 -12.54 -13.97 -0.55
N LEU A 128 -12.39 -15.19 -0.01
CA LEU A 128 -12.13 -16.39 -0.82
C LEU A 128 -13.35 -16.84 -1.64
N THR A 129 -14.55 -16.64 -1.11
CA THR A 129 -15.83 -17.00 -1.74
C THR A 129 -16.60 -15.77 -2.20
N TRP A 130 -15.91 -14.64 -2.38
CA TRP A 130 -16.52 -13.32 -2.65
C TRP A 130 -17.42 -13.33 -3.88
N GLY A 131 -17.10 -14.17 -4.85
CA GLY A 131 -17.86 -14.37 -6.07
C GLY A 131 -19.31 -14.77 -5.84
N THR A 132 -19.56 -15.59 -4.83
CA THR A 132 -20.89 -16.10 -4.50
C THR A 132 -21.46 -15.43 -3.26
N THR A 133 -20.61 -15.05 -2.30
CA THR A 133 -21.04 -14.57 -0.98
C THR A 133 -21.18 -13.05 -0.89
N TRP A 134 -20.56 -12.26 -1.77
CA TRP A 134 -20.71 -10.81 -1.73
C TRP A 134 -21.93 -10.36 -2.54
N THR A 135 -22.68 -9.42 -1.96
CA THR A 135 -23.72 -8.67 -2.68
C THR A 135 -23.09 -7.83 -3.79
N ALA A 136 -23.88 -7.48 -4.80
CA ALA A 136 -23.43 -6.62 -5.91
C ALA A 136 -22.87 -5.28 -5.41
N ALA A 137 -23.50 -4.67 -4.39
CA ALA A 137 -23.04 -3.44 -3.78
C ALA A 137 -21.67 -3.59 -3.10
N LYS A 138 -21.48 -4.68 -2.34
CA LYS A 138 -20.19 -4.98 -1.70
C LYS A 138 -19.09 -5.22 -2.74
N LYS A 139 -19.38 -5.98 -3.80
CA LYS A 139 -18.46 -6.19 -4.93
C LYS A 139 -18.06 -4.88 -5.60
N ALA A 140 -19.03 -4.06 -5.99
CA ALA A 140 -18.78 -2.79 -6.66
C ALA A 140 -17.97 -1.83 -5.79
N TRP A 141 -18.34 -1.70 -4.50
CA TRP A 141 -17.67 -0.81 -3.57
C TRP A 141 -16.25 -1.29 -3.24
N CYS A 142 -16.07 -2.58 -2.92
CA CYS A 142 -14.74 -3.15 -2.64
C CYS A 142 -13.81 -3.11 -3.84
N CYS A 143 -14.35 -3.29 -5.04
CA CYS A 143 -13.58 -3.18 -6.27
C CYS A 143 -13.17 -1.71 -6.53
N LYS A 144 -14.10 -0.76 -6.38
CA LYS A 144 -13.86 0.67 -6.62
C LYS A 144 -12.92 1.31 -5.62
N ILE A 145 -13.09 1.02 -4.33
CA ILE A 145 -12.36 1.70 -3.23
C ILE A 145 -11.07 0.96 -2.87
N HIS A 146 -11.11 -0.37 -2.81
CA HIS A 146 -10.02 -1.20 -2.30
C HIS A 146 -9.36 -2.09 -3.36
N GLY A 147 -9.86 -2.12 -4.60
CA GLY A 147 -9.34 -2.99 -5.67
C GLY A 147 -9.53 -4.49 -5.40
N LYS A 148 -10.45 -4.86 -4.50
CA LYS A 148 -10.69 -6.26 -4.09
C LYS A 148 -12.01 -6.78 -4.66
N GLY A 149 -12.01 -8.03 -5.11
CA GLY A 149 -13.21 -8.68 -5.64
C GLY A 149 -13.68 -8.04 -6.95
N CYS A 150 -12.74 -7.78 -7.85
CA CYS A 150 -13.02 -7.28 -9.19
C CYS A 150 -13.02 -8.44 -10.20
N GLY A 151 -13.93 -8.42 -11.17
CA GLY A 151 -13.93 -9.36 -12.30
C GLY A 151 -14.62 -10.70 -12.01
N THR A 152 -14.23 -11.75 -12.74
CA THR A 152 -14.72 -13.11 -12.52
C THR A 152 -13.95 -13.75 -11.37
N PRO A 153 -14.64 -14.34 -10.37
CA PRO A 153 -13.98 -15.05 -9.28
C PRO A 153 -13.13 -16.18 -9.84
N ALA A 154 -11.87 -16.27 -9.42
CA ALA A 154 -11.06 -17.44 -9.73
C ALA A 154 -11.73 -18.70 -9.14
N PRO A 155 -11.58 -19.88 -9.78
CA PRO A 155 -12.06 -21.14 -9.21
C PRO A 155 -11.45 -21.29 -7.81
N VAL A 156 -12.32 -21.45 -6.81
CA VAL A 156 -11.89 -21.63 -5.42
C VAL A 156 -11.16 -22.97 -5.35
N PRO A 157 -9.91 -23.04 -4.87
CA PRO A 157 -9.31 -24.33 -4.55
C PRO A 157 -10.16 -24.95 -3.44
N THR A 158 -10.84 -26.05 -3.72
CA THR A 158 -11.55 -26.83 -2.71
C THR A 158 -10.49 -27.47 -1.82
N TYR A 159 -10.22 -26.86 -0.67
CA TYR A 159 -9.40 -27.49 0.35
C TYR A 159 -10.21 -28.62 0.98
N ASP A 160 -9.83 -29.86 0.68
CA ASP A 160 -10.39 -31.06 1.27
C ASP A 160 -9.58 -31.45 2.53
N CYS A 161 -10.15 -31.18 3.70
CA CYS A 161 -9.56 -31.56 4.99
C CYS A 161 -9.34 -33.08 5.11
N ASN A 162 -10.16 -33.91 4.45
CA ASN A 162 -10.06 -35.36 4.49
C ASN A 162 -8.88 -35.86 3.65
N ALA A 163 -8.61 -35.21 2.51
CA ALA A 163 -7.41 -35.44 1.72
C ALA A 163 -6.14 -35.04 2.49
N GLY A 164 -6.18 -33.96 3.27
CA GLY A 164 -5.10 -33.58 4.19
C GLY A 164 -4.85 -34.63 5.28
N PHE A 165 -5.92 -35.18 5.86
CA PHE A 165 -5.85 -36.21 6.90
C PHE A 165 -5.33 -37.56 6.38
N ALA A 166 -5.76 -37.99 5.19
CA ALA A 166 -5.26 -39.22 4.56
C ALA A 166 -3.75 -39.15 4.27
N ASN A 167 -3.25 -38.00 3.80
CA ASN A 167 -1.82 -37.76 3.59
C ASN A 167 -1.04 -37.70 4.91
N TRP A 168 -1.65 -37.17 5.99
CA TRP A 168 -1.08 -37.19 7.33
C TRP A 168 -0.92 -38.62 7.87
N GLN A 169 -1.92 -39.49 7.71
CA GLN A 169 -1.86 -40.90 8.15
C GLN A 169 -0.87 -41.76 7.35
N ALA A 170 -0.63 -41.41 6.08
CA ALA A 170 0.33 -42.10 5.21
C ALA A 170 1.78 -41.65 5.42
N GLY A 171 2.01 -40.45 5.98
CA GLY A 171 3.33 -39.84 6.07
C GLY A 171 4.13 -40.08 7.36
N TRP A 172 3.52 -40.68 8.39
CA TRP A 172 4.17 -40.87 9.70
C TRP A 172 4.26 -42.37 10.06
N SER A 173 5.44 -42.81 10.48
CA SER A 173 5.62 -44.16 11.03
C SER A 173 5.00 -44.26 12.43
N GLU A 174 4.54 -45.47 12.76
CA GLU A 174 3.73 -45.83 13.95
C GLU A 174 4.10 -45.17 15.29
N PRO A 175 5.36 -44.93 15.69
CA PRO A 175 5.63 -44.33 17.01
C PRO A 175 5.20 -42.86 17.14
N LYS A 176 4.63 -42.24 16.10
CA LYS A 176 4.19 -40.84 16.12
C LYS A 176 2.77 -40.62 15.55
N LYS A 177 1.97 -41.68 15.43
CA LYS A 177 0.51 -41.58 15.21
C LYS A 177 -0.22 -41.35 16.52
#